data_AF-A0A2I2FVT8-F1
#
_entry.id   AF-A0A2I2FVT8-F1
#
_cell.length_a   1.000
_cell.length_b   1.000
_cell.length_c   1.000
_cell.angle_alpha   90.00
_cell.angle_beta   90.00
_cell.angle_gamma   90.00
#
_symmetry.space_group_name_H-M   'P 1'
#
loop_
_entity.id
_entity.type
_entity.pdbx_description
1 polymer ?
#
loop_
_entity_poly.entity_id
_entity_poly.type
_entity_poly.pdbx_seq_one_letter_code
_entity_poly.pdbx_strand_id
1 'polypeptide(L)'
;MTQRMPPNLSQQDSSLQNCLVLLRAVWQREYEQVYKILRELPWSEPLKQVVNSFETHFQEKTLKEVSGAYEAIRPAAAASYLGLDPDLAEKGDPAIIQKFTARGWTWDENTMLLRPKPIPTALETDGDLQNGLDQIMALIGKHAA
;
A
#
# COMPACT_ATOMS: atom_id res chain seq x y z
N MET A 1 2.86 -20.04 -6.69
CA MET A 1 2.72 -18.72 -7.33
C MET A 1 3.82 -18.59 -8.38
N THR A 2 3.52 -17.99 -9.55
CA THR A 2 4.31 -17.97 -10.80
C THR A 2 4.44 -19.29 -11.60
N GLN A 3 3.33 -20.00 -11.79
CA GLN A 3 3.29 -21.24 -12.62
C GLN A 3 3.67 -21.04 -14.10
N ARG A 4 3.67 -19.80 -14.60
CA ARG A 4 3.97 -19.49 -16.01
C ARG A 4 5.45 -19.24 -16.30
N MET A 5 6.28 -19.08 -15.26
CA MET A 5 7.70 -18.80 -15.44
C MET A 5 8.50 -20.12 -15.46
N PRO A 6 9.37 -20.35 -16.46
CA PRO A 6 10.22 -21.52 -16.47
C PRO A 6 11.12 -21.57 -15.23
N PRO A 7 11.24 -22.72 -14.55
CA PRO A 7 12.00 -22.83 -13.30
C PRO A 7 13.47 -22.45 -13.49
N ASN A 8 14.04 -22.75 -14.66
CA ASN A 8 15.43 -22.47 -15.01
C ASN A 8 15.75 -20.97 -14.99
N LEU A 9 14.80 -20.12 -15.41
CA LEU A 9 14.97 -18.66 -15.39
C LEU A 9 14.92 -18.12 -13.95
N SER A 10 14.02 -18.65 -13.13
CA SER A 10 13.89 -18.21 -11.73
C SER A 10 15.10 -18.58 -10.86
N GLN A 11 15.86 -19.61 -11.23
CA GLN A 11 17.03 -20.04 -10.47
C GLN A 11 18.32 -19.29 -10.84
N GLN A 12 18.38 -18.71 -12.04
CA GLN A 12 19.58 -18.06 -12.56
C GLN A 12 19.62 -16.54 -12.29
N ASP A 13 18.45 -15.90 -12.15
CA ASP A 13 18.35 -14.46 -11.98
C ASP A 13 18.04 -14.08 -10.52
N SER A 14 18.99 -13.42 -9.86
CA SER A 14 18.85 -12.98 -8.46
C SER A 14 17.79 -11.89 -8.27
N SER A 15 17.57 -11.02 -9.25
CA SER A 15 16.50 -10.02 -9.20
C SER A 15 15.13 -10.69 -9.23
N LEU A 16 14.96 -11.73 -10.05
CA LEU A 16 13.71 -12.50 -10.07
C LEU A 16 13.47 -13.22 -8.74
N GLN A 17 14.51 -13.77 -8.12
CA GLN A 17 14.40 -14.40 -6.80
C GLN A 17 13.95 -13.38 -5.74
N ASN A 18 14.56 -12.19 -5.73
CA ASN A 18 14.17 -11.11 -4.83
C ASN A 18 12.70 -10.72 -5.01
N CYS A 19 12.22 -10.62 -6.26
CA CYS A 19 10.82 -10.36 -6.58
C CYS A 19 9.88 -11.47 -6.06
N LEU A 20 10.27 -12.74 -6.17
CA LEU A 20 9.48 -13.87 -5.65
C LEU A 20 9.40 -13.89 -4.12
N VAL A 21 10.50 -13.52 -3.45
CA VAL A 21 10.54 -13.39 -1.99
C VAL A 21 9.65 -12.23 -1.53
N LEU A 22 9.72 -11.08 -2.19
CA LEU A 22 8.82 -9.94 -1.95
C LEU A 22 7.35 -10.35 -2.14
N LEU A 23 7.03 -11.01 -3.26
CA LEU A 23 5.66 -11.45 -3.56
C LEU A 23 5.10 -12.36 -2.48
N ARG A 24 5.93 -13.29 -1.96
CA ARG A 24 5.52 -14.19 -0.89
C ARG A 24 5.19 -13.44 0.40
N ALA A 25 6.06 -12.52 0.82
CA ALA A 25 5.84 -11.70 2.02
C ALA A 25 4.56 -10.85 1.90
N VAL A 26 4.32 -10.25 0.73
CA VAL A 26 3.09 -9.48 0.45
C VAL A 26 1.85 -10.38 0.55
N TRP A 27 1.89 -11.57 -0.03
CA TRP A 27 0.77 -12.50 0.00
C TRP A 27 0.46 -13.01 1.42
N GLN A 28 1.50 -13.24 2.22
CA GLN A 28 1.38 -13.67 3.61
C GLN A 28 1.04 -12.52 4.58
N ARG A 29 0.94 -11.28 4.07
CA ARG A 29 0.70 -10.06 4.86
C ARG A 29 1.76 -9.82 5.94
N GLU A 30 3.01 -10.18 5.65
CA GLU A 30 4.15 -9.96 6.53
C GLU A 30 4.72 -8.54 6.30
N TYR A 31 4.01 -7.51 6.76
CA TYR A 31 4.34 -6.10 6.46
C TYR A 31 5.79 -5.73 6.80
N GLU A 32 6.27 -6.08 7.98
CA GLU A 32 7.67 -5.82 8.38
C GLU A 32 8.67 -6.47 7.43
N GLN A 33 8.40 -7.72 7.03
CA GLN A 33 9.24 -8.47 6.10
C GLN A 33 9.21 -7.85 4.70
N VAL A 34 8.06 -7.31 4.27
CA VAL A 34 7.94 -6.56 3.01
C VAL A 34 8.87 -5.35 3.02
N TYR A 35 8.80 -4.48 4.03
CA TYR A 35 9.66 -3.30 4.10
C TYR A 35 11.14 -3.65 4.26
N LYS A 36 11.45 -4.72 4.99
CA LYS A 36 12.81 -5.25 5.09
C LYS A 36 13.35 -5.65 3.72
N ILE A 37 12.58 -6.41 2.95
CA ILE A 37 12.96 -6.86 1.59
C ILE A 37 13.15 -5.66 0.66
N LEU A 38 12.23 -4.69 0.68
CA LEU A 38 12.29 -3.51 -0.18
C LEU A 38 13.57 -2.68 0.08
N ARG A 39 14.00 -2.58 1.33
CA ARG A 39 15.14 -1.73 1.74
C ARG A 39 16.49 -2.44 1.74
N GLU A 40 16.53 -3.73 2.06
CA GLU A 40 17.79 -4.46 2.28
C GLU A 40 18.25 -5.32 1.10
N LEU A 41 17.33 -5.81 0.25
CA LEU A 41 17.75 -6.67 -0.86
C LEU A 41 18.46 -5.87 -1.96
N PRO A 42 19.50 -6.44 -2.60
CA PRO A 42 20.20 -5.78 -3.69
C PRO A 42 19.35 -5.77 -4.95
N TRP A 43 18.66 -4.65 -5.18
CA TRP A 43 17.91 -4.41 -6.41
C TRP A 43 18.85 -3.92 -7.51
N SER A 44 18.75 -4.52 -8.70
CA SER A 44 19.44 -4.02 -9.89
C SER A 44 18.99 -2.59 -10.21
N GLU A 45 19.88 -1.78 -10.79
CA GLU A 45 19.61 -0.37 -11.10
C GLU A 45 18.25 -0.11 -11.80
N PRO A 46 17.84 -0.89 -12.81
CA PRO A 46 16.55 -0.69 -13.48
C PRO A 46 15.34 -0.91 -12.56
N LEU A 47 15.48 -1.73 -11.52
CA LEU A 47 14.40 -2.08 -10.61
C LEU A 47 14.29 -1.14 -9.42
N LYS A 48 15.37 -0.42 -9.04
CA LYS A 48 15.36 0.48 -7.89
C LYS A 48 14.22 1.49 -7.94
N GLN A 49 14.01 2.11 -9.10
CA GLN A 49 12.93 3.08 -9.26
C GLN A 49 11.55 2.43 -9.06
N VAL A 50 11.34 1.24 -9.65
CA VAL A 50 10.08 0.49 -9.54
C VAL A 50 9.82 0.06 -8.10
N VAL A 51 10.85 -0.42 -7.41
CA VAL A 51 10.79 -0.83 -5.99
C VAL A 51 10.40 0.34 -5.10
N ASN A 52 11.00 1.52 -5.31
CA ASN A 52 10.66 2.72 -4.54
C ASN A 52 9.21 3.19 -4.79
N SER A 53 8.76 3.15 -6.04
CA SER A 53 7.37 3.44 -6.39
C SER A 53 6.41 2.43 -5.77
N PHE A 54 6.80 1.15 -5.74
CA PHE A 54 6.03 0.09 -5.09
C PHE A 54 5.96 0.27 -3.57
N GLU A 55 7.06 0.61 -2.89
CA GLU A 55 7.05 0.89 -1.44
C GLU A 55 6.04 1.99 -1.10
N THR A 56 6.06 3.09 -1.86
CA THR A 56 5.13 4.20 -1.69
C THR A 56 3.69 3.75 -1.91
N HIS A 57 3.43 3.05 -3.01
CA HIS A 57 2.09 2.52 -3.32
C HIS A 57 1.59 1.55 -2.23
N PHE A 58 2.45 0.64 -1.76
CA PHE A 58 2.13 -0.34 -0.73
C PHE A 58 1.82 0.34 0.61
N GLN A 59 2.60 1.35 0.99
CA GLN A 59 2.35 2.14 2.18
C GLN A 59 1.03 2.91 2.09
N GLU A 60 0.73 3.55 0.95
CA GLU A 60 -0.53 4.26 0.74
C GLU A 60 -1.75 3.34 0.76
N LYS A 61 -1.65 2.19 0.10
CA LYS A 61 -2.68 1.15 0.12
C LYS A 61 -2.94 0.68 1.55
N THR A 62 -1.88 0.33 2.27
CA THR A 62 -1.99 -0.16 3.65
C THR A 62 -2.56 0.90 4.58
N LEU A 63 -2.16 2.17 4.42
CA LEU A 63 -2.73 3.28 5.18
C LEU A 63 -4.25 3.38 4.99
N LYS A 64 -4.76 3.25 3.76
CA LYS A 64 -6.21 3.24 3.49
C LYS A 64 -6.91 2.07 4.16
N GLU A 65 -6.33 0.86 4.07
CA GLU A 65 -6.87 -0.34 4.71
C GLU A 65 -6.94 -0.20 6.22
N VAL A 66 -5.84 0.21 6.87
CA VAL A 66 -5.79 0.41 8.32
C VAL A 66 -6.76 1.52 8.75
N SER A 67 -6.88 2.59 7.94
CA SER A 67 -7.79 3.69 8.22
C SER A 67 -9.27 3.30 8.19
N GLY A 68 -9.62 2.28 7.40
CA GLY A 68 -10.99 1.75 7.34
C GLY A 68 -11.26 0.62 8.33
N ALA A 69 -10.22 -0.09 8.78
CA ALA A 69 -10.37 -1.29 9.61
C ALA A 69 -10.37 -1.01 11.12
N TYR A 70 -9.79 0.11 11.56
CA TYR A 70 -9.60 0.42 12.98
C TYR A 70 -10.25 1.73 13.38
N GLU A 71 -11.01 1.71 14.48
CA GLU A 71 -11.48 2.92 15.16
C GLU A 71 -10.38 3.54 16.04
N ALA A 72 -9.59 2.68 16.69
CA ALA A 72 -8.41 3.05 17.46
C ALA A 72 -7.34 1.96 17.28
N ILE A 73 -6.08 2.38 17.20
CA ILE A 73 -4.94 1.49 16.99
C ILE A 73 -3.73 1.98 17.80
N ARG A 74 -2.93 1.03 18.29
CA ARG A 74 -1.65 1.35 18.96
C ARG A 74 -0.64 1.92 17.96
N PRO A 75 0.16 2.92 18.34
CA PRO A 75 1.21 3.46 17.49
C PRO A 75 2.19 2.41 16.95
N ALA A 76 2.67 1.48 17.78
CA ALA A 76 3.57 0.41 17.33
C ALA A 76 2.94 -0.42 16.21
N ALA A 77 1.70 -0.85 16.38
CA ALA A 77 0.99 -1.66 15.39
C ALA A 77 0.79 -0.88 14.07
N ALA A 78 0.37 0.39 14.16
CA ALA A 78 0.24 1.24 12.98
C ALA A 78 1.58 1.47 12.26
N ALA A 79 2.67 1.61 13.02
CA ALA A 79 4.02 1.77 12.49
C ALA A 79 4.50 0.50 11.76
N SER A 80 4.29 -0.70 12.32
CA SER A 80 4.62 -1.97 11.66
C SER A 80 3.90 -2.11 10.31
N TYR A 81 2.63 -1.72 10.22
CA TYR A 81 1.88 -1.75 8.95
C TYR A 81 2.44 -0.80 7.89
N LEU A 82 3.00 0.35 8.30
CA LEU A 82 3.52 1.36 7.37
C LEU A 82 5.04 1.32 7.19
N GLY A 83 5.73 0.35 7.80
CA GLY A 83 7.19 0.22 7.71
C GLY A 83 7.95 1.34 8.43
N LEU A 84 7.34 1.88 9.49
CA LEU A 84 7.95 2.83 10.42
C LEU A 84 8.51 2.07 11.63
N ASP A 85 9.33 2.75 12.43
CA ASP A 85 9.90 2.16 13.65
C ASP A 85 8.82 1.99 14.74
N PRO A 86 8.47 0.74 15.13
CA PRO A 86 7.42 0.49 16.11
C PRO A 86 7.79 0.93 17.53
N ASP A 87 9.07 0.85 17.90
CA ASP A 87 9.55 1.17 19.25
C ASP A 87 9.53 2.68 19.49
N LEU A 88 9.90 3.46 18.47
CA LEU A 88 9.77 4.92 18.50
C LEU A 88 8.30 5.35 18.45
N ALA A 89 7.47 4.66 17.67
CA ALA A 89 6.04 4.93 17.62
C ALA A 89 5.34 4.71 18.97
N GLU A 90 5.63 3.59 19.65
CA GLU A 90 5.04 3.28 20.96
C GLU A 90 5.38 4.33 22.02
N LYS A 91 6.56 4.93 21.92
CA LYS A 91 7.00 6.04 22.78
C LYS A 91 6.35 7.37 22.44
N GLY A 92 5.52 7.43 21.40
CA GLY A 92 4.89 8.66 20.93
C GLY A 92 5.87 9.63 20.27
N ASP A 93 6.89 9.12 19.57
CA ASP A 93 7.85 9.98 18.86
C ASP A 93 7.12 11.00 17.97
N PRO A 94 7.34 12.32 18.17
CA PRO A 94 6.58 13.35 17.48
C PRO A 94 6.70 13.29 15.96
N ALA A 95 7.86 12.90 15.43
CA ALA A 95 8.07 12.84 13.98
C ALA A 95 7.29 11.68 13.36
N ILE A 96 7.16 10.55 14.05
CA ILE A 96 6.33 9.42 13.62
C ILE A 96 4.85 9.75 13.78
N ILE A 97 4.42 10.28 14.92
CA ILE A 97 3.01 10.65 15.15
C ILE A 97 2.56 11.69 14.10
N GLN A 98 3.42 12.66 13.77
CA GLN A 98 3.14 13.65 12.72
C GLN A 98 2.85 13.01 11.36
N LYS A 99 3.48 11.88 11.01
CA LYS A 99 3.19 11.18 9.74
C LYS A 99 1.76 10.66 9.69
N PHE A 100 1.21 10.21 10.82
CA PHE A 100 -0.18 9.77 10.91
C PHE A 100 -1.14 10.95 10.95
N THR A 101 -0.85 11.98 11.76
CA THR A 101 -1.75 13.13 11.90
C THR A 101 -1.81 14.00 10.63
N ALA A 102 -0.73 14.06 9.85
CA ALA A 102 -0.72 14.68 8.52
C ALA A 102 -1.67 13.99 7.53
N ARG A 103 -2.05 12.73 7.78
CA ARG A 103 -3.04 11.97 7.01
C ARG A 103 -4.46 12.07 7.60
N GLY A 104 -4.66 12.98 8.56
CA GLY A 104 -5.95 13.25 9.18
C GLY A 104 -6.32 12.32 10.33
N TRP A 105 -5.38 11.47 10.79
CA TRP A 105 -5.58 10.70 12.01
C TRP A 105 -5.48 11.61 13.24
N THR A 106 -6.11 11.20 14.34
CA THR A 106 -6.04 11.93 15.61
C THR A 106 -5.18 11.16 16.60
N TRP A 107 -4.29 11.86 17.29
CA TRP A 107 -3.50 11.31 18.38
C TRP A 107 -4.16 11.65 19.71
N ASP A 108 -4.36 10.64 20.56
CA ASP A 108 -4.89 10.79 21.92
C ASP A 108 -3.77 10.53 22.93
N GLU A 109 -3.21 11.60 23.49
CA GLU A 109 -2.12 11.55 24.47
C GLU A 109 -2.52 10.88 25.79
N ASN A 110 -3.82 10.88 26.14
CA ASN A 110 -4.27 10.29 27.40
C ASN A 110 -4.31 8.76 27.31
N THR A 111 -4.74 8.24 26.16
CA THR A 111 -4.86 6.79 25.93
C THR A 111 -3.65 6.21 25.20
N MET A 112 -2.75 7.06 24.68
CA MET A 112 -1.63 6.70 23.83
C MET A 112 -2.08 5.90 22.59
N LEU A 113 -3.22 6.29 22.02
CA LEU A 113 -3.81 5.63 20.84
C LEU A 113 -3.95 6.59 19.66
N LEU A 114 -3.76 6.05 18.47
CA LEU A 114 -4.12 6.70 17.22
C LEU A 114 -5.56 6.36 16.87
N ARG A 115 -6.31 7.36 16.43
CA ARG A 115 -7.67 7.22 15.88
C ARG A 115 -7.61 7.48 14.38
N PRO A 116 -7.63 6.43 13.55
CA PRO A 116 -7.61 6.59 12.12
C PRO A 116 -8.85 7.32 11.62
N LYS A 117 -8.69 8.06 10.53
CA LYS A 117 -9.80 8.66 9.81
C LYS A 117 -10.01 7.89 8.52
N PRO A 118 -11.18 7.27 8.29
CA PRO A 118 -11.45 6.55 7.07
C PRO A 118 -11.20 7.44 5.85
N ILE A 119 -10.29 6.99 4.99
CA ILE A 119 -10.01 7.64 3.72
C ILE A 119 -11.01 7.05 2.73
N PRO A 120 -11.91 7.85 2.13
CA PRO A 120 -12.82 7.34 1.11
C PRO A 120 -11.99 6.69 0.02
N THR A 121 -12.09 5.38 -0.08
CA THR A 121 -11.65 4.72 -1.30
C THR A 121 -12.69 5.15 -2.31
N ALA A 122 -12.31 5.94 -3.31
CA ALA A 122 -13.16 6.09 -4.48
C ALA A 122 -13.39 4.65 -4.95
N LEU A 123 -14.56 4.11 -4.64
CA LEU A 123 -15.05 2.94 -5.31
C LEU A 123 -14.91 3.33 -6.77
N GLU A 124 -14.09 2.59 -7.52
CA GLU A 124 -14.21 2.56 -8.96
C GLU A 124 -15.66 2.13 -9.19
N THR A 125 -16.52 3.14 -9.29
CA THR A 125 -17.93 2.96 -9.42
C THR A 125 -18.01 2.55 -10.88
N ASP A 126 -18.17 1.26 -11.12
CA ASP A 126 -18.48 0.68 -12.44
C ASP A 126 -19.56 1.51 -13.16
N GLY A 127 -20.43 2.17 -12.38
CA GLY A 127 -21.43 3.13 -12.85
C GLY A 127 -20.91 4.41 -13.53
N ASP A 128 -19.69 4.88 -13.27
CA ASP A 128 -19.15 6.10 -13.90
C ASP A 128 -18.68 5.83 -15.35
N LEU A 129 -18.18 4.61 -15.60
CA LEU A 129 -17.91 4.11 -16.95
C LEU A 129 -19.20 3.85 -17.74
N GLN A 130 -20.22 3.29 -17.09
CA GLN A 130 -21.53 3.04 -17.72
C GLN A 130 -22.24 4.34 -18.12
N ASN A 131 -22.24 5.35 -17.25
CA ASN A 131 -22.79 6.68 -17.55
C ASN A 131 -22.06 7.37 -18.72
N GLY A 132 -20.74 7.18 -18.83
CA GLY A 132 -19.96 7.70 -19.95
C GLY A 132 -20.30 7.02 -21.29
N LEU A 133 -20.48 5.70 -21.29
CA LEU A 133 -20.84 4.94 -22.49
C LEU A 133 -22.26 5.27 -22.98
N ASP A 134 -23.22 5.45 -22.07
CA ASP A 134 -24.59 5.84 -22.42
C ASP A 134 -24.65 7.23 -23.06
N GLN A 135 -23.83 8.18 -22.59
CA GLN A 135 -23.73 9.51 -23.20
C GLN A 135 -23.12 9.47 -24.61
N ILE A 136 -22.09 8.64 -24.82
CA ILE A 136 -21.46 8.47 -26.12
C ILE A 136 -22.44 7.83 -27.12
N MET A 137 -23.19 6.80 -26.71
CA MET A 137 -24.21 6.17 -27.55
C MET A 137 -25.36 7.13 -27.90
N ALA A 138 -25.80 7.96 -26.94
CA ALA A 138 -26.82 8.98 -27.18
C ALA A 138 -26.37 10.07 -28.16
N LEU A 139 -25.08 10.41 -28.19
CA LEU A 139 -24.49 11.36 -29.14
C LEU A 139 -24.42 10.77 -30.56
N ILE A 140 -24.04 9.50 -30.69
CA ILE A 140 -23.97 8.82 -32.00
C ILE A 140 -25.38 8.67 -32.61
N GLY A 141 -26.39 8.34 -31.79
CA GLY A 141 -27.78 8.21 -32.27
C GLY A 141 -28.40 9.51 -32.76
N LYS A 142 -27.93 10.68 -32.29
CA LYS A 142 -28.44 12.00 -32.71
C LYS A 142 -27.83 12.54 -34.00
N HIS A 143 -26.76 11.93 -34.50
CA HIS A 143 -26.10 12.32 -35.76
C HIS A 143 -26.46 11.41 -36.94
N ALA A 144 -27.41 10.48 -36.77
CA ALA A 144 -27.82 9.51 -37.77
C ALA A 144 -29.26 9.73 -38.31
N ALA A 145 -29.82 10.94 -38.16
CA ALA A 145 -31.13 11.32 -38.70
C ALA A 145 -31.00 12.47 -39.70
#